data_AF-A0A1Z1WLT1-F1
#
_entry.id   AF-A0A1Z1WLT1-F1
#
_cell.length_a   1.000
_cell.length_b   1.000
_cell.length_c   1.000
_cell.angle_alpha   90.00
_cell.angle_beta   90.00
_cell.angle_gamma   90.00
#
_symmetry.space_group_name_H-M   'P 1'
#
loop_
_entity.id
_entity.type
_entity.pdbx_description
1 polymer ?
#
loop_
_entity_poly.entity_id
_entity_poly.type
_entity_poly.pdbx_seq_one_letter_code
_entity_poly.pdbx_strand_id
1 'polypeptide(L)'
;MIPADADRRDGKAVCATLDALADAWERCDAEAYGRQFTEDGTYTTYIGSHCEGRADITASHRALFKGFLKDSKLAARYLDMRFLTKDVAVLTSRGADYTGDKPGADELSKVTTFAP
;
A
#
# COMPACT_ATOMS: atom_id res chain seq x y z
N MET A 1 16.18 0.18 -1.66
CA MET A 1 16.54 0.44 -3.07
C MET A 1 15.51 1.43 -3.61
N ILE A 2 15.97 2.54 -4.19
CA ILE A 2 15.11 3.46 -4.92
C ILE A 2 14.90 2.82 -6.30
N PRO A 3 13.66 2.54 -6.74
CA PRO A 3 13.43 1.89 -8.03
C PRO A 3 13.83 2.81 -9.20
N ALA A 4 14.21 2.21 -10.34
CA ALA A 4 14.90 2.90 -11.44
C ALA A 4 14.18 4.15 -11.99
N ASP A 5 12.84 4.17 -11.93
CA ASP A 5 12.04 5.30 -12.40
C ASP A 5 11.63 6.30 -11.30
N ALA A 6 12.05 6.12 -10.04
CA ALA A 6 11.64 7.00 -8.93
C ALA A 6 12.14 8.45 -9.10
N ASP A 7 13.19 8.65 -9.90
CA ASP A 7 13.76 9.97 -10.20
C ASP A 7 12.97 10.75 -11.27
N ARG A 8 11.97 10.12 -11.92
CA ARG A 8 10.99 10.87 -12.72
C ARG A 8 10.21 11.81 -11.81
N ARG A 9 9.77 12.97 -12.35
CA ARG A 9 9.01 13.99 -11.59
C ARG A 9 7.88 13.38 -10.77
N ASP A 10 7.18 12.38 -11.33
CA ASP A 10 6.03 11.74 -10.71
C ASP A 10 6.39 10.51 -9.87
N GLY A 11 7.62 9.98 -9.97
CA GLY A 11 8.07 8.82 -9.20
C GLY A 11 8.03 9.07 -7.69
N LYS A 12 8.40 10.28 -7.26
CA LYS A 12 8.26 10.72 -5.86
C LYS A 12 6.81 10.77 -5.40
N ALA A 13 5.87 11.14 -6.27
CA ALA A 13 4.45 11.16 -5.92
C ALA A 13 3.91 9.73 -5.74
N VAL A 14 4.32 8.79 -6.59
CA VAL A 14 3.95 7.37 -6.44
C VAL A 14 4.51 6.80 -5.12
N CYS A 15 5.77 7.11 -4.77
CA CYS A 15 6.33 6.73 -3.46
C CYS A 15 5.54 7.33 -2.29
N ALA A 16 5.18 8.61 -2.39
CA ALA A 16 4.41 9.30 -1.34
C ALA A 16 3.01 8.69 -1.12
N THR A 17 2.38 8.12 -2.15
CA THR A 17 1.11 7.36 -2.00
C THR A 17 1.29 6.16 -1.06
N LEU A 18 2.40 5.42 -1.19
CA LEU A 18 2.66 4.25 -0.32
C LEU A 18 3.03 4.67 1.10
N ASP A 19 3.76 5.76 1.25
CA ASP A 19 4.04 6.33 2.57
C ASP A 19 2.73 6.75 3.26
N ALA A 20 1.81 7.38 2.52
CA ALA A 20 0.49 7.76 3.03
C ALA A 20 -0.39 6.54 3.41
N LEU A 21 -0.29 5.43 2.68
CA LEU A 21 -0.95 4.17 3.03
C LEU A 21 -0.39 3.57 4.34
N ALA A 22 0.94 3.56 4.49
CA ALA A 22 1.59 3.09 5.71
C ALA A 22 1.23 3.97 6.91
N ASP A 23 1.25 5.29 6.74
CA ASP A 23 0.84 6.26 7.75
C ASP A 23 -0.62 6.09 8.17
N ALA A 24 -1.53 5.86 7.22
CA ALA A 24 -2.94 5.57 7.50
C ALA A 24 -3.10 4.26 8.28
N TRP A 25 -2.31 3.24 7.93
CA TRP A 25 -2.27 1.96 8.64
C TRP A 25 -1.82 2.13 10.09
N GLU A 26 -0.70 2.81 10.32
CA GLU A 26 -0.18 3.02 11.68
C GLU A 26 -1.19 3.77 12.59
N ARG A 27 -2.02 4.64 12.01
CA ARG A 27 -3.10 5.34 12.73
C ARG A 27 -4.41 4.56 12.81
N CYS A 28 -4.50 3.37 12.21
CA CYS A 28 -5.74 2.62 12.05
C CYS A 28 -6.85 3.45 11.35
N ASP A 29 -6.48 4.35 10.45
CA ASP A 29 -7.35 5.32 9.79
C ASP A 29 -7.78 4.79 8.42
N ALA A 30 -8.89 4.03 8.41
CA ALA A 30 -9.44 3.45 7.19
C ALA A 30 -9.87 4.51 6.16
N GLU A 31 -10.32 5.68 6.61
CA GLU A 31 -10.71 6.77 5.70
C GLU A 31 -9.50 7.36 4.98
N ALA A 32 -8.40 7.58 5.70
CA ALA A 32 -7.13 7.99 5.09
C ALA A 32 -6.58 6.95 4.13
N TYR A 33 -6.72 5.67 4.47
CA TYR A 33 -6.30 4.56 3.63
C TYR A 33 -7.09 4.54 2.32
N GLY A 34 -8.43 4.59 2.42
CA GLY A 34 -9.31 4.62 1.25
C GLY A 34 -9.08 5.82 0.33
N ARG A 35 -8.76 7.01 0.88
CA ARG A 35 -8.50 8.23 0.08
C ARG A 35 -7.33 8.09 -0.91
N GLN A 36 -6.43 7.12 -0.72
CA GLN A 36 -5.33 6.86 -1.66
C GLN A 36 -5.76 6.11 -2.92
N PHE A 37 -6.98 5.57 -2.95
CA PHE A 37 -7.53 4.85 -4.09
C PHE A 37 -8.45 5.76 -4.92
N THR A 38 -8.53 5.52 -6.22
CA THR A 38 -9.55 6.12 -7.09
C THR A 38 -10.94 5.63 -6.67
N GLU A 39 -12.00 6.32 -7.12
CA GLU A 39 -13.37 5.96 -6.78
C GLU A 39 -13.73 4.53 -7.21
N ASP A 40 -13.17 4.10 -8.34
CA ASP A 40 -13.33 2.81 -9.02
C ASP A 40 -12.13 1.85 -8.83
N GLY A 41 -11.20 2.17 -7.94
CA GLY A 41 -10.00 1.37 -7.74
C GLY A 41 -10.30 -0.01 -7.17
N THR A 42 -9.46 -1.00 -7.50
CA THR A 42 -9.59 -2.36 -6.95
C THR A 42 -8.45 -2.67 -5.98
N TYR A 43 -8.72 -3.53 -5.00
CA TYR A 43 -7.71 -3.98 -4.05
C TYR A 43 -7.89 -5.46 -3.76
N THR A 44 -6.78 -6.21 -3.79
CA THR A 44 -6.76 -7.61 -3.38
C THR A 44 -5.98 -7.73 -2.08
N THR A 45 -6.65 -8.23 -1.03
CA THR A 45 -6.02 -8.41 0.28
C THR A 45 -5.06 -9.60 0.27
N TYR A 46 -4.21 -9.71 1.30
CA TYR A 46 -3.25 -10.81 1.41
C TYR A 46 -3.89 -12.21 1.51
N ILE A 47 -5.16 -12.30 1.93
CA ILE A 47 -5.93 -13.55 1.95
C ILE A 47 -6.73 -13.79 0.66
N GLY A 48 -6.54 -12.94 -0.36
CA GLY A 48 -7.20 -13.08 -1.66
C GLY A 48 -8.62 -12.49 -1.73
N SER A 49 -9.06 -11.72 -0.73
CA SER A 49 -10.34 -11.00 -0.85
C SER A 49 -10.22 -9.88 -1.86
N HIS A 50 -11.19 -9.77 -2.76
CA HIS A 50 -11.30 -8.70 -3.74
C HIS A 50 -12.23 -7.61 -3.23
N CYS A 51 -11.78 -6.36 -3.28
CA CYS A 51 -12.56 -5.16 -2.99
C CYS A 51 -12.70 -4.31 -4.26
N GLU A 52 -13.90 -3.81 -4.50
CA GLU A 52 -14.23 -2.98 -5.68
C GLU A 52 -14.68 -1.58 -5.28
N GLY A 53 -13.90 -0.58 -5.70
CA GLY A 53 -14.14 0.83 -5.42
C GLY A 53 -13.66 1.28 -4.04
N ARG A 54 -13.44 2.60 -3.92
CA ARG A 54 -12.92 3.24 -2.69
C ARG A 54 -13.74 2.89 -1.45
N ALA A 55 -15.07 2.89 -1.58
CA ALA A 55 -15.98 2.67 -0.46
C ALA A 55 -15.80 1.27 0.14
N ASP A 56 -15.66 0.25 -0.70
CA ASP A 56 -15.48 -1.14 -0.26
C ASP A 56 -14.08 -1.35 0.34
N ILE A 57 -13.04 -0.79 -0.28
CA ILE A 57 -11.67 -0.80 0.26
C ILE A 57 -11.63 -0.16 1.66
N THR A 58 -12.32 0.97 1.84
CA THR A 58 -12.41 1.69 3.12
C THR A 58 -13.13 0.84 4.17
N ALA A 59 -14.27 0.23 3.81
CA ALA A 59 -15.04 -0.62 4.71
C ALA A 59 -14.25 -1.85 5.16
N SER A 60 -13.54 -2.50 4.22
CA SER A 60 -12.67 -3.64 4.46
C SER A 60 -11.56 -3.30 5.45
N HIS A 61 -10.83 -2.19 5.24
CA HIS A 61 -9.77 -1.77 6.16
C HIS A 61 -10.30 -1.33 7.52
N ARG A 62 -11.50 -0.73 7.58
CA ARG A 62 -12.17 -0.40 8.85
C ARG A 62 -12.45 -1.65 9.68
N ALA A 63 -12.86 -2.74 9.05
CA ALA A 63 -13.07 -4.02 9.74
C ALA A 63 -11.73 -4.61 10.22
N LEU A 64 -10.70 -4.59 9.37
CA LEU A 64 -9.36 -5.10 9.69
C LEU A 64 -8.70 -4.35 10.86
N PHE A 65 -8.74 -3.01 10.84
CA PHE A 65 -8.16 -2.17 11.90
C PHE A 65 -8.91 -2.25 13.24
N LYS A 66 -10.18 -2.65 13.24
CA LYS A 66 -10.92 -2.95 14.48
C LYS A 66 -10.62 -4.34 15.04
N GLY A 67 -10.10 -5.24 14.21
CA GLY A 67 -9.84 -6.64 14.54
C GLY A 67 -8.37 -6.98 14.44
N PHE A 68 -8.05 -7.85 13.47
CA PHE A 68 -6.74 -8.52 13.35
C PHE A 68 -5.54 -7.57 13.21
N LEU A 69 -5.73 -6.39 12.63
CA LEU A 69 -4.64 -5.45 12.34
C LEU A 69 -4.58 -4.28 13.32
N LYS A 70 -5.39 -4.33 14.38
CA LYS A 70 -5.36 -3.31 15.41
C LYS A 70 -3.96 -3.23 16.03
N ASP A 71 -3.45 -2.01 16.17
CA ASP A 71 -2.14 -1.69 16.75
C ASP A 71 -0.94 -2.27 15.96
N SER A 72 -1.18 -2.85 14.78
CA SER A 72 -0.12 -3.27 13.86
C SER A 72 0.43 -2.10 13.07
N LYS A 73 1.66 -2.26 12.58
CA LYS A 73 2.33 -1.31 11.68
C LYS A 73 2.65 -2.00 10.37
N LEU A 74 2.86 -1.20 9.32
CA LEU A 74 3.19 -1.71 8.00
C LEU A 74 4.66 -1.43 7.67
N ALA A 75 5.44 -2.47 7.41
CA ALA A 75 6.75 -2.35 6.82
C ALA A 75 6.65 -2.59 5.31
N ALA A 76 7.34 -1.78 4.51
CA ALA A 76 7.42 -1.94 3.07
C ALA A 76 8.82 -1.65 2.54
N ARG A 77 9.18 -2.31 1.44
CA ARG A 77 10.34 -1.96 0.59
C ARG A 77 9.96 -2.03 -0.87
N TYR A 78 10.44 -1.07 -1.66
CA TYR A 78 10.24 -1.09 -3.11
C TYR A 78 11.06 -2.21 -3.74
N LEU A 79 10.45 -2.90 -4.71
CA LEU A 79 11.08 -3.91 -5.55
C LEU A 79 11.36 -3.35 -6.95
N ASP A 80 10.36 -2.72 -7.56
CA ASP A 80 10.43 -2.19 -8.92
C ASP A 80 9.41 -1.07 -9.14
N MET A 81 9.73 -0.11 -10.00
CA MET A 81 8.79 0.92 -10.46
C MET A 81 8.96 1.05 -11.96
N ARG A 82 7.84 0.96 -12.69
CA ARG A 82 7.83 1.08 -14.14
C ARG A 82 6.73 2.02 -14.59
N PHE A 83 7.07 3.06 -15.34
CA PHE A 83 6.09 3.85 -16.07
C PHE A 83 5.67 3.12 -17.36
N LEU A 84 4.38 2.82 -17.47
CA LEU A 84 3.79 2.20 -18.68
C LEU A 84 3.43 3.25 -19.72
N THR A 85 2.99 4.43 -19.25
CA THR A 85 2.71 5.61 -20.07
C THR A 85 3.18 6.86 -19.33
N LYS A 86 2.85 8.05 -19.83
CA LYS A 86 3.11 9.31 -19.12
C LYS A 86 2.28 9.48 -17.83
N ASP A 87 1.12 8.82 -17.75
CA ASP A 87 0.16 8.99 -16.66
C ASP A 87 -0.08 7.70 -15.86
N VAL A 88 0.55 6.58 -16.27
CA VAL A 88 0.36 5.26 -15.64
C VAL A 88 1.71 4.69 -15.21
N ALA A 89 1.83 4.37 -13.93
CA ALA A 89 2.99 3.70 -13.35
C ALA A 89 2.55 2.44 -12.59
N VAL A 90 3.43 1.45 -12.55
CA VAL A 90 3.27 0.25 -11.73
C VAL A 90 4.39 0.21 -10.73
N LEU A 91 4.05 0.23 -9.43
CA LEU A 91 5.01 0.07 -8.34
C LEU A 91 4.81 -1.28 -7.68
N THR A 92 5.86 -2.10 -7.70
CA THR A 92 5.91 -3.38 -6.99
C THR A 92 6.68 -3.18 -5.70
N SER A 93 6.08 -3.57 -4.58
CA SER A 93 6.71 -3.53 -3.26
C SER A 93 6.57 -4.87 -2.56
N ARG A 94 7.35 -5.01 -1.49
CA ARG A 94 7.25 -6.12 -0.55
C ARG A 94 6.97 -5.57 0.83
N GLY A 95 6.07 -6.18 1.58
CA GLY A 95 5.72 -5.71 2.90
C GLY A 95 5.36 -6.82 3.89
N ALA A 96 5.18 -6.39 5.12
CA ALA A 96 4.65 -7.20 6.22
C ALA A 96 3.96 -6.26 7.22
N ASP A 97 2.81 -6.66 7.72
CA ASP A 97 2.29 -6.11 8.97
C ASP A 97 3.04 -6.74 10.15
N TYR A 98 3.27 -5.96 11.19
CA TYR A 98 4.00 -6.41 12.37
C TYR A 98 3.50 -5.74 13.65
N THR A 99 3.73 -6.41 14.77
CA THR A 99 3.61 -5.84 16.12
C THR A 99 4.96 -6.01 16.82
N GLY A 100 5.34 -5.03 17.65
CA GLY A 100 6.67 -5.00 18.27
C GLY A 100 7.77 -4.52 17.33
N ASP A 101 8.84 -5.30 17.19
CA ASP A 101 10.04 -4.93 16.43
C ASP A 101 9.79 -4.93 14.92
N LYS A 102 10.37 -3.95 14.23
CA LYS A 102 10.26 -3.84 12.78
C LYS A 102 11.02 -4.97 12.09
N PRO A 103 10.38 -5.74 11.20
CA PRO A 103 11.04 -6.82 10.49
C PRO A 103 12.14 -6.32 9.56
N GLY A 104 13.16 -7.16 9.37
CA GLY A 104 14.22 -6.98 8.38
C GLY A 104 13.69 -6.98 6.95
N ALA A 105 14.46 -6.39 6.03
CA ALA A 105 14.05 -6.24 4.63
C ALA A 105 13.88 -7.58 3.89
N ASP A 106 14.60 -8.61 4.32
CA ASP A 106 14.55 -10.00 3.85
C ASP A 106 13.34 -10.78 4.40
N GLU A 107 12.76 -10.33 5.51
CA GLU A 107 11.62 -10.98 6.18
C GLU A 107 10.24 -10.52 5.63
N LEU A 108 10.21 -9.50 4.77
CA LEU A 108 8.99 -9.03 4.14
C LEU A 108 8.48 -10.10 3.16
N SER A 109 7.27 -10.63 3.39
CA SER A 109 6.75 -11.79 2.65
C SER A 109 5.62 -11.46 1.67
N LYS A 110 4.89 -10.36 1.88
CA LYS A 110 3.76 -9.95 1.02
C LYS A 110 4.28 -9.16 -0.17
N VAL A 111 3.80 -9.43 -1.38
CA VAL A 111 4.07 -8.62 -2.57
C VAL A 111 2.81 -7.84 -2.93
N THR A 112 2.95 -6.56 -3.23
CA THR A 112 1.83 -5.69 -3.58
C THR A 112 2.18 -4.83 -4.79
N THR A 113 1.24 -4.74 -5.72
CA THR A 113 1.34 -3.94 -6.94
C THR A 113 0.35 -2.79 -6.87
N PHE A 114 0.82 -1.58 -7.11
CA PHE A 114 0.00 -0.37 -7.17
C PHE A 114 -0.02 0.17 -8.60
N ALA A 115 -1.22 0.47 -9.10
CA ALA A 115 -1.45 1.23 -10.32
C ALA A 115 -2.39 2.40 -9.96
N PRO A 116 -1.97 3.66 -10.16
CA PRO A 116 -2.84 4.82 -9.97
C PRO A 116 -3.91 4.90 -11.07
#